data_AF-A0A967UGM8-F1
#
_entry.id   AF-A0A967UGM8-F1
#
_cell.length_a   1.000
_cell.length_b   1.000
_cell.length_c   1.000
_cell.angle_alpha   90.00
_cell.angle_beta   90.00
_cell.angle_gamma   90.00
#
_symmetry.space_group_name_H-M   'P 1'
#
loop_
_entity.id
_entity.type
_entity.pdbx_description
1 polymer ?
#
loop_
_entity_poly.entity_id
_entity_poly.type
_entity_poly.pdbx_seq_one_letter_code
_entity_poly.pdbx_strand_id
1 'polypeptide(L)' 'RFKEQANQEYFARLAQRVISILTLMTREGKVYEIDTRLRPSGNQGPLVTSFAAFEKYHRDSAQPWERQALTKARV' A
#
# COMPACT_ATOMS: atom_id res chain seq x y z
N ARG A 1 7.02 22.70 15.41
CA ARG A 1 6.18 21.96 16.39
C ARG A 1 6.06 20.52 15.89
N PHE A 2 6.90 19.61 16.37
CA PHE A 2 6.79 18.19 16.00
C PHE A 2 5.52 17.64 16.66
N LYS A 3 4.51 17.35 15.84
CA LYS A 3 3.32 16.65 16.32
C LYS A 3 3.73 15.19 16.49
N GLU A 4 3.53 14.64 17.68
CA GLU A 4 3.64 13.20 17.89
C GLU A 4 2.59 12.53 16.98
N GLN A 5 3.05 11.75 16.01
CA GLN A 5 2.20 11.10 15.01
C GLN A 5 2.35 9.60 15.16
N ALA A 6 1.23 8.88 15.14
CA ALA A 6 1.27 7.42 15.10
C ALA A 6 1.94 6.96 13.79
N ASN A 7 2.80 5.95 13.87
CA ASN A 7 3.53 5.41 12.71
C ASN A 7 2.59 5.11 11.53
N GLN A 8 1.43 4.50 11.81
CA GLN A 8 0.41 4.19 10.79
C GLN A 8 -0.03 5.43 10.00
N GLU A 9 -0.26 6.55 10.70
CA GLU A 9 -0.73 7.80 10.10
C GLU A 9 0.37 8.47 9.27
N TYR A 10 1.62 8.42 9.77
CA TYR A 10 2.79 8.93 9.07
C TYR A 10 3.03 8.15 7.76
N PHE A 11 3.11 6.83 7.82
CA PHE A 11 3.36 5.99 6.64
C PHE A 11 2.20 6.02 5.64
N ALA A 12 0.95 6.14 6.10
CA ALA A 12 -0.20 6.31 5.21
C ALA A 12 -0.07 7.60 4.38
N ARG A 13 0.29 8.73 5.02
CA ARG A 13 0.54 10.00 4.32
C ARG A 13 1.73 9.92 3.37
N LEU A 14 2.81 9.26 3.79
CA LEU A 14 3.98 9.06 2.93
C LEU A 14 3.61 8.27 1.67
N ALA A 15 2.91 7.15 1.82
CA ALA A 15 2.46 6.33 0.70
C ALA A 15 1.53 7.11 -0.24
N GLN A 16 0.57 7.88 0.31
CA GLN A 16 -0.28 8.76 -0.48
C GLN A 16 0.53 9.77 -1.29
N ARG A 17 1.54 10.41 -0.67
CA ARG A 17 2.41 11.38 -1.35
C ARG A 17 3.22 10.73 -2.48
N VAL A 18 3.75 9.53 -2.26
CA VAL A 18 4.47 8.78 -3.30
C VAL A 18 3.56 8.47 -4.48
N ILE A 19 2.36 7.94 -4.22
CA ILE A 19 1.35 7.68 -5.27
C ILE A 19 1.05 8.96 -6.04
N SER A 20 0.75 10.05 -5.33
CA SER A 20 0.46 11.35 -5.96
C SER A 20 1.60 11.83 -6.85
N ILE A 21 2.85 11.74 -6.42
CA ILE A 21 4.00 12.18 -7.24
C ILE A 21 4.11 11.36 -8.53
N LEU A 22 3.86 10.04 -8.45
CA LEU A 22 3.98 9.15 -9.61
C LEU A 22 2.81 9.29 -10.60
N THR A 23 1.62 9.63 -10.11
CA THR A 23 0.39 9.72 -10.91
C THR A 23 0.02 11.15 -11.31
N LEU A 24 0.65 12.18 -10.73
CA LEU A 24 0.36 13.58 -11.05
C LEU A 24 0.59 13.85 -12.54
N MET A 25 -0.41 14.46 -13.18
CA MET A 25 -0.30 14.90 -14.57
C MET A 25 0.51 16.20 -14.63
N THR A 26 1.65 16.14 -15.30
CA THR A 26 2.52 17.30 -15.60
C THR A 26 2.48 17.60 -17.10
N ARG A 27 3.25 18.60 -17.56
CA ARG A 27 3.35 18.92 -19.00
C ARG A 27 3.99 17.78 -19.78
N GLU A 28 4.81 17.00 -19.08
CA GLU A 28 5.56 15.85 -19.55
C GLU A 28 4.75 14.53 -19.41
N GLY A 29 3.51 14.61 -18.92
CA GLY A 29 2.66 13.46 -18.63
C GLY A 29 2.72 13.02 -17.17
N LYS A 30 2.28 11.79 -16.89
CA LYS A 30 2.41 11.10 -15.60
C LYS A 30 3.52 10.05 -15.69
N VAL A 31 4.10 9.65 -14.55
CA VAL A 31 5.17 8.64 -14.55
C VAL A 31 4.59 7.24 -14.78
N TYR A 32 3.69 6.80 -13.90
CA TYR A 32 3.00 5.51 -14.01
C TYR A 32 1.61 5.59 -13.39
N GLU A 33 0.70 4.73 -13.87
CA GLU A 33 -0.50 4.40 -13.09
C GLU A 33 -0.12 3.44 -11.97
N ILE A 34 -0.57 3.75 -10.76
CA ILE A 34 -0.25 2.95 -9.57
C ILE A 34 -1.51 2.23 -9.10
N ASP A 35 -1.49 0.91 -9.12
CA ASP A 35 -2.56 0.06 -8.61
C ASP A 35 -2.16 -0.55 -7.26
N THR A 36 -2.95 -0.25 -6.23
CA THR A 36 -2.72 -0.72 -4.86
C THR A 36 -3.76 -1.74 -4.40
N ARG A 37 -4.58 -2.27 -5.32
CA ARG A 37 -5.71 -3.16 -4.98
C ARG A 37 -5.30 -4.55 -4.50
N LEU A 38 -4.04 -4.95 -4.71
CA LEU A 38 -3.49 -6.22 -4.23
C LEU A 38 -3.03 -6.18 -2.75
N ARG A 39 -3.18 -5.05 -2.07
CA ARG A 39 -2.91 -4.96 -0.63
C ARG A 39 -3.94 -5.77 0.18
N PRO A 40 -3.63 -6.19 1.42
CA PRO A 40 -4.58 -6.85 2.31
C PRO A 40 -5.94 -6.13 2.37
N SER A 41 -7.03 -6.87 2.21
CA SER A 41 -8.42 -6.36 2.14
C SER A 41 -8.70 -5.40 0.96
N GLY A 42 -7.80 -5.33 -0.02
CA GLY A 42 -7.93 -4.52 -1.22
C GLY A 42 -8.29 -3.07 -0.93
N ASN A 43 -9.31 -2.54 -1.62
CA ASN A 43 -9.74 -1.14 -1.46
C ASN A 43 -10.32 -0.81 -0.07
N GLN A 44 -10.79 -1.81 0.67
CA GLN A 44 -11.34 -1.63 2.02
C GLN A 44 -10.25 -1.66 3.10
N GLY A 45 -9.03 -2.10 2.74
CA GLY A 45 -7.89 -2.15 3.65
C GLY A 45 -7.12 -0.82 3.72
N PRO A 46 -6.38 -0.59 4.82
CA PRO A 46 -5.51 0.57 4.93
C PRO A 46 -4.46 0.54 3.81
N LEU A 47 -4.01 1.72 3.38
CA LEU A 47 -3.02 1.84 2.30
C LEU A 47 -1.66 1.23 2.68
N VAL A 48 -1.31 1.30 3.96
CA VAL A 48 -0.11 0.72 4.55
C VAL A 48 -0.50 -0.20 5.69
N THR A 49 0.26 -1.27 5.86
CA THR A 49 0.03 -2.30 6.87
C THR A 49 1.35 -2.64 7.53
N SER A 50 1.33 -2.85 8.85
CA SER A 50 2.53 -3.32 9.57
C SER A 50 2.85 -4.76 9.17
N PHE A 51 4.11 -5.14 9.28
CA PHE A 51 4.53 -6.50 8.91
C PHE A 51 3.76 -7.59 9.67
N ALA A 52 3.56 -7.40 10.98
CA ALA A 52 2.78 -8.35 11.80
C ALA A 52 1.32 -8.47 11.34
N ALA A 53 0.68 -7.36 10.93
CA ALA A 53 -0.68 -7.40 10.42
C ALA A 53 -0.76 -8.02 9.02
N PHE A 54 0.24 -7.78 8.16
CA PHE A 54 0.36 -8.43 6.85
C PHE A 54 0.48 -9.95 6.98
N GLU A 55 1.37 -10.41 7.86
CA GLU A 55 1.58 -11.84 8.11
C GLU A 55 0.30 -12.50 8.65
N LYS A 56 -0.35 -11.88 9.64
CA LYS A 56 -1.61 -12.36 10.20
C LYS A 56 -2.69 -12.47 9.12
N TYR A 57 -2.84 -11.45 8.27
CA TYR A 57 -3.82 -11.47 7.19
C TYR A 57 -3.58 -12.63 6.21
N HIS A 58 -2.34 -12.82 5.76
CA HIS A 58 -2.00 -13.88 4.82
C HIS A 58 -2.07 -15.28 5.44
N ARG A 59 -1.91 -15.40 6.75
CA ARG A 59 -2.10 -16.66 7.48
C ARG A 59 -3.58 -17.02 7.59
N ASP A 60 -4.39 -16.09 8.08
CA ASP A 60 -5.73 -16.38 8.61
C ASP A 60 -6.87 -16.11 7.61
N SER A 61 -6.68 -15.22 6.63
CA SER A 61 -7.79 -14.67 5.84
C SER A 61 -7.55 -14.57 4.34
N ALA A 62 -6.30 -14.65 3.88
CA ALA A 62 -5.99 -14.50 2.45
C ALA A 62 -6.55 -15.64 1.60
N GLN A 63 -7.21 -15.24 0.52
CA GLN A 63 -7.74 -16.13 -0.51
C GLN A 63 -6.62 -16.79 -1.30
N PRO A 64 -6.87 -17.96 -1.92
CA PRO A 64 -5.84 -18.66 -2.70
C PRO A 64 -5.19 -17.81 -3.80
N TRP A 65 -5.97 -16.96 -4.47
CA TRP A 65 -5.44 -16.07 -5.52
C TRP A 65 -4.52 -14.98 -4.95
N GLU A 66 -4.76 -14.50 -3.71
CA GLU A 66 -3.88 -13.54 -3.06
C GLU A 66 -2.52 -14.17 -2.75
N ARG A 67 -2.53 -15.45 -2.35
CA ARG A 67 -1.29 -16.23 -2.15
C ARG A 67 -0.57 -16.47 -3.48
N GLN A 68 -1.30 -16.71 -4.57
CA GLN A 68 -0.70 -16.81 -5.91
C GLN A 68 -0.06 -15.48 -6.32
N ALA A 69 -0.74 -14.36 -6.16
CA ALA A 69 -0.20 -13.03 -6.45
C ALA A 69 1.08 -12.75 -5.62
N LEU A 70 1.10 -13.18 -4.36
CA LEU A 70 2.26 -13.01 -3.47
C LEU A 70 3.53 -13.70 -3.98
N THR A 71 3.43 -14.79 -4.76
CA THR A 71 4.60 -15.46 -5.37
C THR A 71 5.37 -14.58 -6.35
N LYS A 72 4.74 -13.50 -6.85
CA LYS A 72 5.35 -12.53 -7.76
C LYS A 72 5.83 -11.26 -7.05
N ALA A 73 5.51 -11.10 -5.76
CA ALA A 73 5.91 -9.93 -5.00
C ALA A 73 7.42 -9.94 -4.70
N ARG A 74 8.04 -8.76 -4.74
CA ARG A 74 9.45 -8.53 -4.43
C ARG A 74 9.65 -7.11 -3.89
N VAL A 75 10.68 -6.91 -3.05
CA VAL A 75 11.12 -5.61 -2.53
C VAL A 75 12.26 -5.08 -3.39
#